data_AF-A0A838AJS5-F1
#
_entry.id   AF-A0A838AJS5-F1
#
_cell.length_a   1.000
_cell.length_b   1.000
_cell.length_c   1.000
_cell.angle_alpha   90.00
_cell.angle_beta   90.00
_cell.angle_gamma   90.00
#
_symmetry.space_group_name_H-M   'P 1'
#
loop_
_entity.id
_entity.type
_entity.pdbx_description
1 polymer ?
#
loop_
_entity_poly.entity_id
_entity_poly.type
_entity_poly.pdbx_seq_one_letter_code
_entity_poly.pdbx_strand_id
1 'polypeptide(L)'
;VTTLYQFPDTDGDGIEDRWDSCVNQPENFNSYLDKDGCPDVEGAKSTIPTRPDTDNDGYPDTIDSCPQSPETWNKYDDTDGCPDITP
;
A
#
# COMPACT_ATOMS: atom_id res chain seq x y z
N VAL A 1 -33.75 -4.72 -20.65
CA VAL A 1 -32.96 -3.51 -20.36
C VAL A 1 -32.22 -3.78 -19.08
N THR A 2 -30.98 -4.24 -19.19
CA THR A 2 -30.07 -4.43 -18.05
C THR A 2 -29.63 -3.04 -17.63
N THR A 3 -30.19 -2.52 -16.54
CA THR A 3 -29.73 -1.28 -15.93
C THR A 3 -28.34 -1.58 -15.39
N LEU A 4 -27.30 -1.21 -16.14
CA LEU A 4 -25.94 -1.24 -15.64
C LEU A 4 -25.86 -0.16 -14.57
N TYR A 5 -25.95 -0.58 -13.31
CA TYR A 5 -25.66 0.30 -12.20
C TYR A 5 -24.17 0.60 -12.25
N GLN A 6 -23.83 1.83 -12.60
CA GLN A 6 -22.47 2.34 -12.55
C GLN A 6 -22.27 2.99 -11.19
N PHE A 7 -21.21 2.59 -10.48
CA PHE A 7 -20.84 3.24 -9.23
C PHE A 7 -20.41 4.69 -9.50
N PRO A 8 -20.58 5.60 -8.53
CA PRO A 8 -20.08 6.96 -8.63
C PRO A 8 -18.56 7.00 -8.82
N ASP A 9 -18.13 7.97 -9.62
CA ASP A 9 -16.75 8.37 -9.90
C ASP A 9 -16.81 9.90 -9.95
N THR A 10 -16.42 10.54 -8.84
CA THR A 10 -16.70 11.94 -8.56
C THR A 10 -15.80 12.89 -9.33
N ASP A 11 -14.56 12.51 -9.62
CA ASP A 11 -13.61 13.32 -10.39
C ASP A 11 -13.38 12.83 -11.83
N GLY A 12 -13.90 11.65 -12.18
CA GLY A 12 -14.00 11.17 -13.55
C GLY A 12 -12.70 10.56 -14.09
N ASP A 13 -11.83 10.07 -13.21
CA ASP A 13 -10.57 9.45 -13.60
C ASP A 13 -10.70 7.96 -14.00
N GLY A 14 -11.88 7.36 -13.77
CA GLY A 14 -12.17 5.97 -14.08
C GLY A 14 -11.99 4.99 -12.90
N ILE A 15 -11.68 5.50 -11.71
CA ILE A 15 -11.64 4.76 -10.44
C ILE A 15 -12.92 5.09 -9.67
N GLU A 16 -13.65 4.07 -9.25
CA GLU A 16 -14.90 4.29 -8.52
C GLU A 16 -14.63 4.87 -7.14
N ASP A 17 -15.49 5.76 -6.63
CA ASP A 17 -15.35 6.46 -5.33
C ASP A 17 -15.05 5.53 -4.13
N ARG A 18 -15.42 4.24 -4.22
CA ARG A 18 -15.16 3.23 -3.17
C ARG A 18 -13.72 2.72 -3.13
N TRP A 19 -12.98 2.92 -4.22
CA TRP A 19 -11.61 2.48 -4.46
C TRP A 19 -10.66 3.64 -4.72
N ASP A 20 -11.22 4.83 -4.93
CA ASP A 20 -10.49 6.08 -5.04
C ASP A 20 -10.14 6.64 -3.66
N SER A 21 -8.84 6.72 -3.37
CA SER A 21 -8.32 7.28 -2.12
C SER A 21 -8.43 8.82 -2.09
N CYS A 22 -8.55 9.45 -3.26
CA CYS A 22 -8.63 10.88 -3.45
C CYS A 22 -9.87 11.32 -4.27
N VAL A 23 -11.07 10.83 -3.93
CA VAL A 23 -12.44 11.11 -4.46
C VAL A 23 -12.71 12.43 -5.24
N ASN A 24 -12.00 13.52 -4.97
CA ASN A 24 -12.19 14.81 -5.66
C ASN A 24 -10.95 15.28 -6.44
N GLN A 25 -9.95 14.43 -6.63
CA GLN A 25 -8.69 14.73 -7.28
C GLN A 25 -8.34 13.61 -8.26
N PRO A 26 -8.46 13.87 -9.57
CA PRO A 26 -8.32 12.81 -10.55
C PRO A 26 -6.90 12.26 -10.59
N GLU A 27 -6.78 10.95 -10.71
CA GLU A 27 -5.56 10.20 -10.95
C GLU A 27 -4.82 10.69 -12.20
N ASN A 28 -3.48 10.67 -12.15
CA ASN A 28 -2.64 10.82 -13.32
C ASN A 28 -1.92 9.52 -13.65
N PHE A 29 -2.41 8.84 -14.69
CA PHE A 29 -1.83 7.60 -15.23
C PHE A 29 -0.38 7.78 -15.76
N ASN A 30 0.60 7.77 -14.87
CA ASN A 30 2.02 8.06 -15.13
C ASN A 30 2.95 6.86 -14.89
N SER A 31 2.38 5.65 -14.70
CA SER A 31 3.11 4.40 -14.40
C SER A 31 3.67 4.29 -12.98
N TYR A 32 3.27 5.19 -12.10
CA TYR A 32 3.38 5.06 -10.64
C TYR A 32 1.94 4.97 -10.12
N LEU A 33 1.71 4.22 -9.04
CA LEU A 33 0.45 4.06 -8.28
C LEU A 33 -0.93 4.29 -8.97
N ASP A 34 -1.06 4.02 -10.28
CA ASP A 34 -2.20 4.43 -11.15
C ASP A 34 -3.60 3.83 -10.81
N LYS A 35 -3.74 3.20 -9.65
CA LYS A 35 -4.96 2.55 -9.17
C LYS A 35 -5.32 2.95 -7.75
N ASP A 36 -4.56 3.86 -7.12
CA ASP A 36 -4.89 4.34 -5.78
C ASP A 36 -5.90 5.51 -5.83
N GLY A 37 -6.10 6.12 -7.01
CA GLY A 37 -7.05 7.21 -7.24
C GLY A 37 -6.48 8.57 -6.90
N CYS A 38 -5.19 8.65 -6.53
CA CYS A 38 -4.58 9.86 -6.06
C CYS A 38 -3.54 10.37 -7.07
N PRO A 39 -3.52 11.68 -7.37
CA PRO A 39 -2.55 12.23 -8.29
C PRO A 39 -1.12 12.05 -7.77
N ASP A 40 -0.34 11.25 -8.49
CA ASP A 40 1.09 11.06 -8.28
C ASP A 40 1.93 12.30 -8.62
N VAL A 41 1.92 13.25 -7.68
CA VAL A 41 2.77 14.43 -7.69
C VAL A 41 3.84 14.32 -6.61
N GLU A 42 4.98 15.02 -6.77
CA GLU A 42 6.06 14.98 -5.78
C GLU A 42 5.61 15.36 -4.36
N GLY A 43 4.57 16.20 -4.23
CA GLY A 43 3.98 16.58 -2.94
C GLY A 43 2.98 15.57 -2.35
N ALA A 44 2.54 14.58 -3.13
CA ALA A 44 1.64 13.49 -2.72
C ALA A 44 2.39 12.18 -2.47
N LYS A 45 3.68 12.10 -2.83
CA LYS A 45 4.55 10.97 -2.48
C LYS A 45 4.47 10.71 -0.97
N SER A 46 4.32 9.43 -0.62
CA SER A 46 4.33 9.00 0.78
C SER A 46 5.52 9.61 1.52
N THR A 47 5.23 10.34 2.60
CA THR A 47 6.27 10.93 3.46
C THR A 47 6.95 9.87 4.31
N ILE A 48 6.46 8.63 4.28
CA ILE A 48 7.16 7.47 4.81
C ILE A 48 8.35 7.23 3.88
N PRO A 49 9.61 7.40 4.34
CA PRO A 49 10.75 7.01 3.52
C PRO A 49 10.58 5.54 3.16
N THR A 50 10.56 5.23 1.86
CA THR A 50 10.60 3.86 1.34
C THR A 50 11.93 3.25 1.78
N ARG A 51 11.96 2.68 2.98
CA ARG A 51 13.11 1.92 3.44
C ARG A 51 13.02 0.55 2.78
N PRO A 52 14.12 0.02 2.24
CA PRO A 52 14.16 -1.35 1.75
C PRO A 52 13.65 -2.31 2.83
N ASP A 53 12.77 -3.21 2.45
CA ASP A 53 12.20 -4.29 3.25
C ASP A 53 12.13 -5.48 2.28
N THR A 54 13.10 -6.38 2.40
CA THR A 54 13.41 -7.39 1.39
C THR A 54 12.44 -8.57 1.44
N ASP A 55 11.91 -8.90 2.62
CA ASP A 55 10.93 -9.99 2.81
C ASP A 55 9.49 -9.50 3.02
N ASN A 56 9.28 -8.19 3.10
CA ASN A 56 7.99 -7.50 3.17
C ASN A 56 7.20 -7.84 4.42
N ASP A 57 7.88 -7.98 5.56
CA ASP A 57 7.24 -8.25 6.85
C ASP A 57 6.88 -6.97 7.63
N GLY A 58 7.30 -5.80 7.13
CA GLY A 58 7.05 -4.49 7.73
C GLY A 58 8.24 -3.91 8.50
N TYR A 59 9.32 -4.67 8.68
CA TYR A 59 10.58 -4.19 9.24
C TYR A 59 11.55 -3.81 8.13
N PRO A 60 12.03 -2.55 8.09
CA PRO A 60 13.10 -2.18 7.20
C PRO A 60 14.35 -3.04 7.38
N ASP A 61 15.02 -3.42 6.28
CA ASP A 61 16.28 -4.19 6.24
C ASP A 61 17.36 -3.65 7.19
N THR A 62 17.31 -2.35 7.49
CA THR A 62 18.25 -1.67 8.40
C THR A 62 18.03 -1.94 9.89
N ILE A 63 16.83 -2.39 10.27
CA ILE A 63 16.43 -2.68 11.66
C ILE A 63 15.94 -4.12 11.84
N ASP A 64 15.67 -4.82 10.74
CA ASP A 64 15.32 -6.22 10.72
C ASP A 64 16.55 -7.10 11.02
N SER A 65 16.39 -8.03 11.96
CA SER A 65 17.43 -9.00 12.32
C SER A 65 17.52 -10.16 11.31
N CYS A 66 16.47 -10.40 10.54
CA CYS A 66 16.36 -11.42 9.51
C CYS A 66 15.90 -10.87 8.13
N PRO A 67 16.67 -10.00 7.44
CA PRO A 67 16.28 -9.29 6.19
C PRO A 67 15.91 -10.12 4.96
N GLN A 68 15.80 -11.44 5.06
CA GLN A 68 15.41 -12.33 3.96
C GLN A 68 14.38 -13.36 4.40
N SER A 69 13.87 -13.28 5.62
CA SER A 69 13.01 -14.27 6.25
C SER A 69 11.95 -13.54 7.04
N PRO A 70 10.70 -13.52 6.53
CA PRO A 70 9.68 -12.66 7.09
C PRO A 70 9.28 -13.09 8.51
N GLU A 71 9.06 -12.10 9.37
CA GLU A 71 8.50 -12.24 10.71
C GLU A 71 7.24 -13.13 10.75
N THR A 72 7.13 -13.92 11.82
CA THR A 72 5.96 -14.75 12.10
C THR A 72 5.13 -14.15 13.22
N TRP A 73 4.15 -13.32 12.86
CA TRP A 73 3.21 -12.66 13.78
C TRP A 73 2.36 -13.62 14.62
N ASN A 74 2.93 -14.18 15.67
CA ASN A 74 2.34 -15.24 16.49
C ASN A 74 2.25 -14.87 17.99
N LYS A 75 2.62 -13.63 18.36
CA LYS A 75 2.65 -13.09 19.75
C LYS A 75 3.79 -13.61 20.60
N TYR A 76 4.79 -14.22 19.98
CA TYR A 76 6.08 -14.56 20.54
C TYR A 76 7.11 -13.79 19.72
N ASP A 77 8.10 -13.19 20.38
CA ASP A 77 9.22 -12.40 19.82
C ASP A 77 9.02 -11.53 18.53
N ASP A 78 7.79 -11.11 18.19
CA ASP A 78 7.38 -10.33 16.98
C ASP A 78 8.04 -8.93 16.77
N THR A 79 9.10 -8.60 17.51
CA THR A 79 9.74 -7.28 17.53
C THR A 79 11.14 -7.25 16.93
N ASP A 80 11.69 -8.41 16.53
CA ASP A 80 13.04 -8.51 15.98
C ASP A 80 13.08 -8.66 14.46
N GLY A 81 11.93 -8.92 13.81
CA GLY A 81 11.81 -9.12 12.37
C GLY A 81 12.15 -10.56 11.94
N CYS A 82 12.28 -11.49 12.89
CA CYS A 82 12.71 -12.85 12.61
C CYS A 82 11.58 -13.86 12.79
N PRO A 83 11.47 -14.86 11.91
CA PRO A 83 10.48 -15.91 12.09
C PRO A 83 10.78 -16.75 13.32
N ASP A 84 9.79 -16.88 14.18
CA ASP A 84 9.88 -17.72 15.36
C ASP A 84 8.71 -18.72 15.48
N ILE A 85 8.78 -19.55 16.52
CA ILE A 85 7.72 -20.51 16.86
C ILE A 85 7.39 -20.42 18.34
N THR A 86 6.10 -20.37 18.64
CA THR A 86 5.60 -20.46 20.02
C THR A 86 6.00 -21.80 20.65
N PRO A 87 6.52 -21.83 21.89
CA PRO A 87 6.84 -23.06 22.63
C PRO A 87 5.66 -24.02 22.86
#